data_AF-A0A6L3ZEJ6-F1
#
_entry.id   AF-A0A6L3ZEJ6-F1
#
_cell.length_a   1.000
_cell.length_b   1.000
_cell.length_c   1.000
_cell.angle_alpha   90.00
_cell.angle_beta   90.00
_cell.angle_gamma   90.00
#
_symmetry.space_group_name_H-M   'P 1'
#
loop_
_entity.id
_entity.type
_entity.pdbx_description
1 polymer ?
#
loop_
_entity_poly.entity_id
_entity_poly.type
_entity_poly.pdbx_seq_one_letter_code
_entity_poly.pdbx_strand_id
1 'polypeptide(L)'
;MNLPEEKRFRLRRDHQVVGYMRRIGSSSYFFSKDAFWWTGREISYEQIDEWTGYFDKNRTPVYEWDIIKFKIDPDGEYNKGVVLWEQRMKRFVIRQLDQVQHFPFETDGLQLFDQRQLEVFSYLFINPDLRDELGLSDT
;
A
#
# COMPACT_ATOMS: atom_id res chain seq x y z
N MET A 1 -21.64 19.58 5.06
CA MET A 1 -20.30 19.87 5.63
C MET A 1 -19.40 18.73 5.18
N ASN A 2 -18.46 18.98 4.27
CA ASN A 2 -17.53 17.95 3.82
C ASN A 2 -16.47 17.77 4.90
N LEU A 3 -16.29 16.53 5.37
CA LEU A 3 -15.19 16.21 6.27
C LEU A 3 -13.86 16.39 5.51
N PRO A 4 -12.81 16.88 6.17
CA PRO A 4 -11.49 16.96 5.55
C PRO A 4 -11.01 15.56 5.14
N GLU A 5 -10.40 15.47 3.96
CA GLU A 5 -9.81 14.23 3.45
C GLU A 5 -8.73 13.72 4.41
N GLU A 6 -8.78 12.43 4.74
CA GLU A 6 -7.78 11.75 5.54
C GLU A 6 -6.91 10.87 4.64
N LYS A 7 -5.60 11.11 4.63
CA LYS A 7 -4.62 10.20 4.04
C LYS A 7 -3.86 9.46 5.13
N ARG A 8 -3.56 8.17 4.89
CA ARG A 8 -2.78 7.34 5.81
C ARG A 8 -1.51 6.86 5.16
N PHE A 9 -0.46 6.79 5.95
CA PHE A 9 0.86 6.39 5.51
C PHE A 9 1.49 5.42 6.51
N ARG A 10 2.24 4.46 5.98
CA ARG A 10 3.21 3.67 6.73
C ARG A 10 4.55 4.39 6.69
N LEU A 11 5.22 4.50 7.82
CA LEU A 11 6.51 5.19 7.95
C LEU A 11 7.63 4.16 7.99
N ARG A 12 8.66 4.36 7.18
CA ARG A 12 9.81 3.47 7.07
C ARG A 12 11.12 4.18 7.35
N ARG A 13 12.04 3.44 7.92
CA ARG A 13 13.47 3.77 8.06
C ARG A 13 14.23 2.49 7.75
N ASP A 14 15.21 2.59 6.86
CA ASP A 14 15.89 1.41 6.30
C ASP A 14 14.88 0.35 5.81
N HIS A 15 14.99 -0.87 6.32
CA HIS A 15 14.16 -2.02 5.98
C HIS A 15 13.04 -2.28 7.02
N GLN A 16 12.68 -1.27 7.82
CA GLN A 16 11.75 -1.44 8.94
C GLN A 16 10.60 -0.43 8.92
N VAL A 17 9.43 -0.91 9.33
CA VAL A 17 8.28 -0.07 9.64
C VAL A 17 8.47 0.52 11.03
N VAL A 18 8.57 1.85 11.13
CA VAL A 18 8.81 2.56 12.39
C VAL A 18 7.57 3.22 12.98
N GLY A 19 6.46 3.22 12.24
CA GLY A 19 5.18 3.73 12.68
C GLY A 19 4.25 4.06 11.50
N TYR A 20 3.27 4.90 11.79
CA TYR A 20 2.22 5.30 10.87
C TYR A 20 1.92 6.78 11.03
N MET A 21 1.46 7.39 9.95
CA MET A 21 1.04 8.79 9.91
C MET A 21 -0.36 8.91 9.32
N ARG A 22 -1.17 9.81 9.88
CA ARG A 22 -2.43 10.28 9.31
C ARG A 22 -2.29 11.77 9.03
N ARG A 23 -2.63 12.17 7.80
CA ARG A 23 -2.76 13.57 7.40
C ARG A 23 -4.23 13.89 7.22
N ILE A 24 -4.74 14.85 7.99
CA ILE A 24 -6.12 15.33 7.91
C ILE A 24 -6.10 16.72 7.27
N GLY A 25 -6.69 16.86 6.09
CA GLY A 25 -6.57 18.07 5.30
C GLY A 25 -5.12 18.35 4.87
N SER A 26 -4.72 19.62 4.86
CA SER A 26 -3.38 20.03 4.41
C SER A 26 -2.34 20.20 5.53
N SER A 27 -2.77 20.41 6.77
CA SER A 27 -1.87 20.89 7.84
C SER A 27 -1.83 20.03 9.11
N SER A 28 -2.76 19.09 9.29
CA SER A 28 -2.86 18.32 10.53
C SER A 28 -2.24 16.95 10.35
N TYR A 29 -1.19 16.66 11.12
CA TYR A 29 -0.46 15.40 11.11
C TYR A 29 -0.55 14.72 12.47
N PHE A 30 -0.84 13.43 12.45
CA PHE A 30 -0.86 12.59 13.64
C PHE A 30 -0.02 11.35 13.38
N PHE A 31 0.66 10.88 14.41
CA PHE A 31 1.61 9.78 14.35
C PHE A 31 1.25 8.71 15.36
N SER A 32 1.52 7.46 15.00
CA SER A 32 1.27 6.28 15.83
C SER A 32 2.36 5.24 15.63
N LYS A 33 2.73 4.54 16.70
CA LYS A 33 3.66 3.40 16.62
C LYS A 33 2.99 2.10 16.21
N ASP A 34 1.68 1.98 16.43
CA ASP A 34 0.91 0.74 16.30
C ASP A 34 -0.36 0.88 15.46
N ALA A 35 -0.64 2.08 14.93
CA ALA A 35 -1.86 2.47 14.23
C ALA A 35 -3.15 2.56 15.07
N PHE A 36 -3.06 2.33 16.39
CA PHE A 36 -4.18 2.43 17.33
C PHE A 36 -4.15 3.72 18.14
N TRP A 37 -2.97 4.11 18.65
CA TRP A 37 -2.80 5.30 19.49
C TRP A 37 -2.12 6.43 18.72
N TRP A 38 -2.86 7.53 18.52
CA TRP A 38 -2.44 8.65 17.68
C TRP A 38 -2.09 9.87 18.52
N THR A 39 -0.95 10.49 18.22
CA THR A 39 -0.46 11.70 18.91
C THR A 39 0.10 12.70 17.92
N GLY A 40 0.29 13.96 18.35
CA GLY A 40 1.02 14.95 17.55
C GLY A 40 2.54 14.79 17.61
N ARG A 41 3.07 13.77 18.30
CA ARG A 41 4.52 13.57 18.44
C ARG A 41 5.06 12.89 17.20
N GLU A 42 5.84 13.64 16.43
CA GLU A 42 6.48 13.13 15.22
C GLU A 42 7.36 11.90 15.49
N ILE A 43 7.28 10.95 14.56
CA ILE A 43 8.17 9.79 14.48
C ILE A 43 9.20 10.10 13.42
N SER A 44 10.47 9.83 13.68
CA SER A 44 11.52 9.99 12.68
C SER A 44 11.46 8.86 11.65
N TYR A 45 11.42 9.19 10.36
CA TYR A 45 11.33 8.27 9.22
C TYR A 45 12.14 8.80 8.04
N GLU A 46 12.37 7.97 7.03
CA GLU A 46 13.08 8.30 5.78
C GLU A 46 12.16 8.18 4.58
N GLN A 47 11.22 7.23 4.62
CA GLN A 47 10.32 6.92 3.53
C GLN A 47 8.89 6.77 4.05
N ILE A 48 7.91 7.00 3.18
CA ILE A 48 6.49 6.81 3.45
C ILE A 48 5.89 5.93 2.36
N ASP A 49 4.94 5.07 2.75
CA ASP A 49 4.13 4.31 1.82
C ASP A 49 2.67 4.71 2.03
N GLU A 50 1.99 5.14 0.96
CA GLU A 50 0.58 5.56 1.06
C GLU A 50 -0.33 4.33 1.16
N TRP A 51 -1.34 4.41 2.02
CA TRP A 51 -2.38 3.39 2.15
C TRP A 51 -3.29 3.43 0.93
N THR A 52 -3.57 2.27 0.33
CA THR A 52 -4.43 2.20 -0.87
C THR A 52 -5.91 2.42 -0.57
N GLY A 53 -6.31 2.40 0.71
CA GLY A 53 -7.70 2.36 1.14
C GLY A 53 -8.29 0.94 1.25
N TYR A 54 -7.54 -0.08 0.81
CA TYR A 54 -7.97 -1.47 0.86
C TYR A 54 -7.42 -2.20 2.08
N PHE A 55 -8.13 -3.27 2.44
CA PHE A 55 -7.69 -4.25 3.43
C PHE A 55 -7.66 -5.63 2.78
N ASP A 56 -6.79 -6.49 3.27
CA ASP A 56 -6.74 -7.90 2.90
C ASP A 56 -7.75 -8.75 3.69
N LYS A 57 -7.80 -10.05 3.41
CA LYS A 57 -8.73 -10.99 4.06
C LYS A 57 -8.57 -11.07 5.59
N ASN A 58 -7.41 -10.66 6.11
CA ASN A 58 -7.07 -10.65 7.54
C ASN A 58 -7.27 -9.25 8.16
N ARG A 59 -7.87 -8.30 7.43
CA ARG A 59 -8.01 -6.88 7.80
C ARG A 59 -6.66 -6.16 7.97
N THR A 60 -5.63 -6.63 7.28
CA THR A 60 -4.35 -5.91 7.18
C THR A 60 -4.51 -4.80 6.13
N PRO A 61 -4.22 -3.52 6.46
CA PRO A 61 -4.28 -2.47 5.46
C PRO A 61 -3.19 -2.68 4.39
N VAL A 62 -3.56 -2.48 3.13
CA VAL A 62 -2.67 -2.66 1.98
C VAL A 62 -2.00 -1.33 1.65
N TYR A 63 -0.67 -1.28 1.69
CA TYR A 63 0.13 -0.10 1.39
C TYR A 63 0.85 -0.24 0.06
N GLU A 64 1.30 0.89 -0.48
CA GLU A 64 2.34 0.89 -1.50
C GLU A 64 3.55 0.05 -1.04
N TRP A 65 4.22 -0.61 -1.99
CA TRP A 65 5.35 -1.51 -1.77
C TRP A 65 5.01 -2.83 -1.05
N ASP A 66 3.72 -3.13 -0.80
CA ASP A 66 3.33 -4.45 -0.32
C ASP A 66 3.45 -5.50 -1.43
N ILE A 67 3.97 -6.67 -1.06
CA ILE A 67 3.87 -7.88 -1.87
C ILE A 67 2.64 -8.65 -1.39
N ILE A 68 1.72 -8.87 -2.31
CA ILE A 68 0.43 -9.46 -2.02
C ILE A 68 0.17 -10.67 -2.91
N LYS A 69 -0.61 -11.62 -2.38
CA LYS A 69 -1.31 -12.59 -3.20
C LYS A 69 -2.67 -12.00 -3.56
N PHE A 70 -3.08 -12.15 -4.80
CA PHE A 70 -4.36 -11.64 -5.28
C PHE A 70 -5.04 -12.61 -6.23
N LYS A 71 -6.38 -12.60 -6.24
CA LYS A 71 -7.19 -13.35 -7.20
C LYS A 71 -7.88 -12.42 -8.19
N ILE A 72 -7.71 -12.66 -9.49
CA ILE A 72 -8.42 -11.92 -10.55
C ILE A 72 -9.86 -12.40 -10.63
N ASP A 73 -10.03 -13.72 -10.69
CA ASP A 73 -11.33 -14.40 -10.53
C ASP A 73 -11.47 -14.83 -9.06
N PRO A 74 -12.54 -14.46 -8.33
CA PRO A 74 -12.78 -14.89 -6.95
C PRO A 74 -12.62 -16.41 -6.72
N ASP A 75 -13.01 -17.22 -7.70
CA ASP A 75 -12.94 -18.69 -7.65
C ASP A 75 -11.63 -19.24 -8.25
N GLY A 76 -10.79 -18.37 -8.82
CA GLY A 76 -9.52 -18.73 -9.44
C GLY A 76 -8.36 -18.90 -8.45
N GLU A 77 -7.18 -19.11 -9.04
CA GLU A 77 -5.91 -19.26 -8.34
C GLU A 77 -5.34 -17.92 -7.87
N TYR A 78 -4.49 -17.98 -6.84
CA TYR A 78 -3.75 -16.81 -6.38
C TYR A 78 -2.57 -16.51 -7.32
N ASN A 79 -2.50 -15.26 -7.73
CA ASN A 79 -1.33 -14.65 -8.37
C ASN A 79 -0.53 -13.89 -7.30
N LYS A 80 0.74 -13.55 -7.61
CA LYS A 80 1.58 -12.69 -6.77
C LYS A 80 1.84 -11.38 -7.48
N GLY A 81 1.83 -10.28 -6.72
CA GLY A 81 2.12 -8.97 -7.27
C GLY A 81 2.61 -7.99 -6.21
N VAL A 82 3.10 -6.86 -6.69
CA VAL A 82 3.54 -5.73 -5.87
C VAL A 82 2.59 -4.57 -6.07
N VAL A 83 2.21 -3.94 -4.97
CA VAL A 83 1.39 -2.72 -4.99
C VAL A 83 2.28 -1.52 -5.31
N LEU A 84 1.95 -0.80 -6.38
CA LEU A 84 2.71 0.35 -6.87
C LEU A 84 1.77 1.51 -7.19
N TRP A 85 2.28 2.74 -7.09
CA TRP A 85 1.59 3.92 -7.59
C TRP A 85 1.87 4.15 -9.08
N GLU A 86 0.82 4.11 -9.91
CA GLU A 86 0.89 4.40 -11.34
C GLU A 86 0.79 5.92 -11.58
N GLN A 87 1.93 6.58 -11.83
CA GLN A 87 2.00 8.04 -11.97
C GLN A 87 1.12 8.61 -13.09
N ARG A 88 1.01 7.91 -14.23
CA ARG A 88 0.27 8.40 -15.40
C ARG A 88 -1.23 8.53 -15.13
N MET A 89 -1.81 7.55 -14.44
CA MET A 89 -3.25 7.52 -14.14
C MET A 89 -3.56 7.96 -12.70
N LYS A 90 -2.54 8.21 -11.88
CA LYS A 90 -2.64 8.63 -10.48
C LYS A 90 -3.50 7.68 -9.64
N ARG A 91 -3.15 6.40 -9.68
CA ARG A 91 -3.88 5.33 -8.98
C ARG A 91 -2.95 4.22 -8.51
N PHE A 92 -3.40 3.44 -7.54
CA PHE A 92 -2.72 2.21 -7.14
C PHE A 92 -3.02 1.08 -8.12
N VAL A 93 -1.99 0.30 -8.41
CA VAL A 93 -2.05 -0.90 -9.22
C VAL A 93 -1.28 -2.04 -8.54
N ILE A 94 -1.69 -3.27 -8.82
CA ILE A 94 -0.92 -4.47 -8.54
C ILE A 94 -0.15 -4.83 -9.81
N ARG A 95 1.18 -4.71 -9.78
CA ARG A 95 2.04 -5.26 -10.84
C ARG A 95 2.28 -6.74 -10.54
N GLN A 96 1.83 -7.62 -11.42
CA GLN A 96 2.08 -9.05 -11.28
C GLN A 96 3.58 -9.35 -11.36
N LEU A 97 4.05 -10.35 -10.61
CA LEU A 97 5.47 -10.72 -10.60
C LEU A 97 5.86 -11.54 -11.83
N ASP A 98 5.01 -12.51 -12.20
CA ASP A 98 5.31 -13.45 -13.28
C ASP A 98 5.03 -12.86 -14.68
N GLN A 99 4.32 -11.73 -14.74
CA GLN A 99 3.88 -11.09 -15.99
C GLN A 99 3.94 -9.57 -15.85
N VAL A 100 4.17 -8.84 -16.94
CA VAL A 100 4.23 -7.36 -16.95
C VAL A 100 2.82 -6.71 -16.88
N GLN A 101 1.83 -7.44 -16.37
CA GLN A 101 0.46 -6.97 -16.29
C GLN A 101 0.23 -6.15 -15.01
N HIS A 102 -0.57 -5.09 -15.12
CA HIS A 102 -0.94 -4.21 -14.04
C HIS A 102 -2.45 -4.25 -13.84
N PHE A 103 -2.87 -4.47 -12.59
CA PHE A 103 -4.28 -4.54 -12.22
C PHE A 103 -4.61 -3.36 -11.29
N PRO A 104 -5.44 -2.39 -11.73
CA PRO A 104 -5.82 -1.30 -10.85
C PRO A 104 -6.72 -1.79 -9.72
N PHE A 105 -6.64 -1.14 -8.55
CA PHE A 105 -7.57 -1.43 -7.45
C PHE A 105 -8.99 -0.93 -7.75
N GLU A 106 -9.10 0.16 -8.53
CA GLU A 106 -10.36 0.80 -8.89
C GLU A 106 -10.34 1.24 -10.37
N THR A 107 -11.47 1.13 -11.05
CA THR A 107 -11.71 1.73 -12.38
C THR A 107 -13.09 2.38 -12.41
N ASP A 108 -13.18 3.63 -12.85
CA ASP A 108 -14.45 4.36 -13.02
C ASP A 108 -15.37 4.31 -11.78
N GLY A 109 -14.79 4.36 -10.57
CA GLY A 109 -15.51 4.29 -9.30
C GLY A 109 -15.89 2.87 -8.85
N LEU A 110 -15.53 1.83 -9.60
CA LEU A 110 -15.77 0.43 -9.26
C LEU A 110 -14.51 -0.19 -8.65
N GLN A 111 -14.66 -0.76 -7.46
CA GLN A 111 -13.62 -1.53 -6.80
C GLN A 111 -13.47 -2.88 -7.53
N LEU A 112 -12.26 -3.22 -7.94
CA LEU A 112 -11.97 -4.43 -8.71
C LEU A 112 -11.60 -5.64 -7.84
N PHE A 113 -11.36 -5.42 -6.55
CA PHE A 113 -10.99 -6.47 -5.60
C PHE A 113 -11.82 -6.39 -4.33
N ASP A 114 -12.38 -7.52 -3.92
CA ASP A 114 -12.86 -7.72 -2.55
C ASP A 114 -11.70 -8.07 -1.61
N GLN A 115 -11.85 -7.76 -0.32
CA GLN A 115 -10.84 -8.05 0.70
C GLN A 115 -10.45 -9.54 0.72
N ARG A 116 -11.40 -10.45 0.46
CA ARG A 116 -11.17 -11.91 0.44
C ARG A 116 -10.25 -12.36 -0.69
N GLN A 117 -10.12 -11.55 -1.74
CA GLN A 117 -9.25 -11.82 -2.88
C GLN A 117 -7.81 -11.40 -2.61
N LEU A 118 -7.53 -10.67 -1.53
CA LEU A 118 -6.22 -10.09 -1.24
C LEU A 118 -5.62 -10.72 0.03
N GLU A 119 -4.31 -10.91 0.03
CA GLU A 119 -3.52 -11.33 1.19
C GLU A 119 -2.14 -10.67 1.14
N VAL A 120 -1.85 -9.81 2.12
CA VAL A 120 -0.51 -9.24 2.28
C VAL A 120 0.38 -10.30 2.92
N PHE A 121 1.56 -10.54 2.34
CA PHE A 121 2.47 -11.57 2.90
C PHE A 121 3.93 -11.14 2.97
N SER A 122 4.35 -10.07 2.29
CA SER A 122 5.70 -9.52 2.40
C SER A 122 5.74 -8.06 1.94
N TYR A 123 6.94 -7.47 1.92
CA TYR A 123 7.18 -6.09 1.51
C TYR A 123 8.31 -6.01 0.51
N LEU A 124 8.18 -5.19 -0.55
CA LEU A 124 9.22 -5.10 -1.56
C LEU A 124 10.53 -4.55 -0.99
N PHE A 125 10.45 -3.59 -0.06
CA PHE A 125 11.62 -2.95 0.53
C PHE A 125 12.52 -3.91 1.32
N ILE A 126 12.03 -5.07 1.78
CA ILE A 126 12.89 -6.10 2.41
C ILE A 126 13.36 -7.20 1.44
N ASN A 127 12.96 -7.12 0.17
CA ASN A 127 13.31 -8.06 -0.89
C ASN A 127 14.07 -7.33 -2.02
N PRO A 128 15.34 -6.93 -1.80
CA PRO A 128 16.11 -6.12 -2.75
C PRO A 128 16.30 -6.80 -4.10
N ASP A 129 16.53 -8.11 -4.12
CA ASP A 129 16.71 -8.88 -5.38
C ASP A 129 15.47 -8.77 -6.27
N LEU A 130 14.27 -8.92 -5.68
CA LEU A 130 13.00 -8.79 -6.40
C LEU A 130 12.78 -7.36 -6.89
N ARG A 131 13.19 -6.36 -6.11
CA ARG A 131 13.11 -4.95 -6.50
C ARG A 131 13.98 -4.66 -7.73
N ASP A 132 15.20 -5.19 -7.73
CA ASP A 132 16.16 -5.03 -8.82
C ASP A 132 15.69 -5.75 -10.09
N GLU A 133 15.16 -6.97 -9.98
CA GLU A 133 14.53 -7.70 -11.09
C GLU A 133 13.36 -6.92 -11.71
N LEU A 134 12.58 -6.22 -10.89
CA LEU A 134 11.47 -5.39 -11.35
C LEU A 134 11.92 -4.06 -11.94
N GLY A 135 13.21 -3.70 -11.83
CA GLY A 135 13.78 -2.44 -12.32
C GLY A 135 13.25 -1.21 -11.57
N LEU A 136 12.93 -1.36 -10.28
CA LEU A 136 12.36 -0.30 -9.46
C LEU A 136 13.46 0.33 -8.59
N SER A 137 13.54 1.66 -8.53
CA SER A 137 14.43 2.39 -7.62
C SER A 137 13.61 3.28 -6.68
N ASP A 138 13.99 3.34 -5.40
CA ASP A 138 13.48 4.35 -4.48
C ASP A 138 14.01 5.72 -4.96
N THR A 139 13.18 6.48 -5.68
CA THR A 139 13.44 7.89 -6.01
C THR A 139 13.20 8.80 -4.81
#